data_AF-A0A2E3YAB5-F1
#
_entry.id   AF-A0A2E3YAB5-F1
#
_cell.length_a   1.000
_cell.length_b   1.000
_cell.length_c   1.000
_cell.angle_alpha   90.00
_cell.angle_beta   90.00
_cell.angle_gamma   90.00
#
_symmetry.space_group_name_H-M   'P 1'
#
loop_
_entity.id
_entity.type
_entity.pdbx_description
1 polymer ?
#
loop_
_entity_poly.entity_id
_entity_poly.type
_entity_poly.pdbx_seq_one_letter_code
_entity_poly.pdbx_strand_id
1 'polypeptide(L)'
;MSYRRNLEPTWVERTDDVDTKVEILQQALRDGNHELAMGVASSIKDGIANERDLFADPGAADVSASDWVPVAQLPESWARWCEGWELFQCLNLGESTGQNRVSEPVDLLVGLPFDKVMSPGRELRVARIGSHGPQEVTSQVYGETRRGSDWFAHLVFEADVDASAESKYLIFCANPAAELPDYPSRIRVRGEGVGLEIETPDYVATLSKQMGQLESLVPKWHLGGMKLASHGNGHGEPPNIDWAHDYMSVGPFQKMRVTNWAECPHYEIVRGPLCTKVRRFGFPHGPAHPLFTPTRLFMDLSYTFYSGVPYFLKEGTMEAARDFCTLVARDDEWYFGGRPFDGSLWMDEEGQVHEGKPPAEKADHVWGVGFFHRESRDSMFAVYLDHRLEGPSAEESGHTGPDGTTPSRLYQNTGLTVDHAKTGEGPHAAVWCRPMLRDNAWVQTGDRLLQRNAYLLAPYLEEGGTSGLQQLRERLLAPVEVNIVSVDDVATGTTDVDSAQPLARIGERPADWPRKRALWDAMRDVIDDQYSEKEANLVDLGYIYDVRTRGNDVKVIMTMPHRGRPMFEFLGKPLRARLEQQADVSSVVVEFTWEPAWTPNLLSDVGREKMGL
;
A
#
# COMPACT_ATOMS: atom_id res chain seq x y z
N MET A 1 43.46 -23.62 16.06
CA MET A 1 42.48 -24.47 16.78
C MET A 1 41.21 -24.51 15.95
N SER A 2 41.00 -25.61 15.22
CA SER A 2 39.86 -25.82 14.33
C SER A 2 38.62 -26.19 15.14
N TYR A 3 37.87 -25.18 15.62
CA TYR A 3 36.64 -25.39 16.39
C TYR A 3 35.40 -25.70 15.53
N ARG A 4 35.51 -25.66 14.20
CA ARG A 4 34.36 -25.89 13.31
C ARG A 4 34.37 -27.31 12.78
N ARG A 5 33.73 -28.22 13.53
CA ARG A 5 33.15 -29.40 12.87
C ARG A 5 31.93 -28.88 12.12
N ASN A 6 31.97 -28.95 10.79
CA ASN A 6 30.87 -28.54 9.92
C ASN A 6 29.76 -29.60 9.98
N LEU A 7 29.08 -29.71 11.12
CA LEU A 7 28.09 -30.77 11.40
C LEU A 7 26.73 -30.51 10.74
N GLU A 8 26.42 -29.23 10.48
CA GLU A 8 25.24 -28.76 9.74
C GLU A 8 25.76 -27.82 8.64
N PRO A 9 26.17 -28.35 7.47
CA PRO A 9 26.84 -27.57 6.43
C PRO A 9 25.92 -26.62 5.65
N THR A 10 24.61 -26.84 5.67
CA THR A 10 23.63 -26.03 4.92
C THR A 10 22.80 -25.11 5.82
N TRP A 11 22.27 -24.02 5.26
CA TRP A 11 21.36 -23.12 5.98
C TRP A 11 19.99 -23.75 6.24
N VAL A 12 19.55 -24.64 5.33
CA VAL A 12 18.32 -25.42 5.49
C VAL A 12 18.40 -26.31 6.74
N GLU A 13 19.54 -26.97 6.97
CA GLU A 13 19.75 -27.77 8.20
C GLU A 13 19.80 -26.93 9.49
N ARG A 14 19.98 -25.61 9.38
CA ARG A 14 20.07 -24.67 10.52
C ARG A 14 18.81 -23.83 10.71
N THR A 15 17.79 -24.04 9.87
CA THR A 15 16.55 -23.27 9.90
C THR A 15 15.40 -24.24 10.09
N ASP A 16 14.81 -24.23 11.29
CA ASP A 16 13.58 -24.99 11.54
C ASP A 16 12.43 -24.37 10.73
N ASP A 17 11.67 -25.23 10.05
CA ASP A 17 10.41 -24.83 9.39
C ASP A 17 9.33 -24.45 10.42
N VAL A 18 8.24 -23.84 9.95
CA VAL A 18 7.15 -23.38 10.83
C VAL A 18 6.51 -24.55 11.58
N ASP A 19 6.34 -25.71 10.94
CA ASP A 19 5.71 -26.89 11.56
C ASP A 19 6.55 -27.44 12.73
N THR A 20 7.87 -27.57 12.54
CA THR A 20 8.82 -27.98 13.57
C THR A 20 8.77 -27.01 14.75
N LYS A 21 8.74 -25.70 14.48
CA LYS A 21 8.59 -24.69 15.54
C LYS A 21 7.25 -24.81 16.27
N VAL A 22 6.15 -25.12 15.57
CA VAL A 22 4.85 -25.38 16.20
C VAL A 22 4.91 -26.60 17.12
N GLU A 23 5.60 -27.67 16.73
CA GLU A 23 5.81 -28.84 17.60
C GLU A 23 6.58 -28.49 18.88
N ILE A 24 7.65 -27.70 18.76
CA ILE A 24 8.43 -27.20 19.90
C ILE A 24 7.55 -26.33 20.81
N LEU A 25 6.73 -25.43 20.24
CA LEU A 25 5.79 -24.60 20.98
C LEU A 25 4.81 -25.46 21.79
N GLN A 26 4.21 -26.46 21.16
CA GLN A 26 3.27 -27.36 21.83
C GLN A 26 3.95 -28.14 22.96
N GLN A 27 5.17 -28.62 22.76
CA GLN A 27 5.93 -29.33 23.79
C GLN A 27 6.28 -28.41 24.96
N ALA A 28 6.77 -27.19 24.69
CA ALA A 28 7.08 -26.20 25.71
C ALA A 28 5.85 -25.88 26.58
N LEU A 29 4.66 -25.76 25.97
CA LEU A 29 3.40 -25.57 26.68
C LEU A 29 3.02 -26.78 27.54
N ARG A 30 3.18 -28.01 27.03
CA ARG A 30 2.93 -29.25 27.81
C ARG A 30 3.84 -29.35 29.03
N ASP A 31 5.09 -28.90 28.90
CA ASP A 31 6.09 -28.93 29.97
C ASP A 31 5.98 -27.73 30.93
N GLY A 32 5.10 -26.77 30.64
CA GLY A 32 4.93 -25.54 31.44
C GLY A 32 6.08 -24.54 31.29
N ASN A 33 6.92 -24.67 30.26
CA ASN A 33 8.03 -23.77 29.95
C ASN A 33 7.53 -22.59 29.11
N HIS A 34 6.95 -21.59 29.78
CA HIS A 34 6.30 -20.47 29.13
C HIS A 34 7.31 -19.52 28.45
N GLU A 35 8.52 -19.39 28.98
CA GLU A 35 9.59 -18.57 28.38
C GLU A 35 10.02 -19.13 27.03
N LEU A 36 10.19 -20.45 26.93
CA LEU A 36 10.46 -21.10 25.64
C LEU A 36 9.27 -20.95 24.69
N ALA A 37 8.04 -21.15 25.18
CA ALA A 37 6.85 -20.97 24.35
C ALA A 37 6.74 -19.55 23.76
N MET A 38 7.01 -18.50 24.55
CA MET A 38 7.04 -17.12 24.06
C MET A 38 8.14 -16.89 23.03
N GLY A 39 9.35 -17.41 23.28
CA GLY A 39 10.47 -17.30 22.34
C GLY A 39 10.17 -17.99 21.00
N VAL A 40 9.59 -19.20 21.04
CA VAL A 40 9.21 -19.96 19.85
C VAL A 40 8.06 -19.30 19.10
N ALA A 41 7.06 -18.74 19.81
CA ALA A 41 5.99 -17.98 19.15
C ALA A 41 6.51 -16.76 18.38
N SER A 42 7.52 -16.06 18.92
CA SER A 42 8.21 -14.99 18.18
C SER A 42 8.96 -15.53 16.94
N SER A 43 9.65 -16.66 17.08
CA SER A 43 10.37 -17.30 15.97
C SER A 43 9.43 -17.82 14.86
N ILE A 44 8.23 -18.28 15.21
CA ILE A 44 7.18 -18.66 14.26
C ILE A 44 6.72 -17.43 13.47
N LYS A 45 6.50 -16.29 14.14
CA LYS A 45 6.14 -15.03 13.48
C LYS A 45 7.15 -14.65 12.38
N ASP A 46 8.44 -14.71 12.70
CA ASP A 46 9.50 -14.39 11.73
C ASP A 46 9.58 -15.44 10.60
N GLY A 47 9.38 -16.72 10.92
CA GLY A 47 9.30 -17.81 9.95
C GLY A 47 8.18 -17.62 8.93
N ILE A 48 6.96 -17.31 9.40
CA ILE A 48 5.80 -17.05 8.53
C ILE A 48 6.03 -15.82 7.64
N ALA A 49 6.63 -14.75 8.18
CA ALA A 49 6.95 -13.57 7.38
C ALA A 49 7.93 -13.90 6.24
N ASN A 50 8.98 -14.68 6.53
CA ASN A 50 9.94 -15.12 5.53
C ASN A 50 9.33 -16.08 4.50
N GLU A 51 8.52 -17.05 4.92
CA GLU A 51 7.78 -17.94 4.01
C GLU A 51 6.85 -17.15 3.09
N ARG A 52 6.16 -16.14 3.62
CA ARG A 52 5.32 -15.23 2.82
C ARG A 52 6.15 -14.51 1.76
N ASP A 53 7.29 -13.95 2.11
CA ASP A 53 8.14 -13.25 1.14
C ASP A 53 8.66 -14.19 0.05
N LEU A 54 9.02 -15.42 0.40
CA LEU A 54 9.55 -16.43 -0.52
C LEU A 54 8.48 -17.05 -1.43
N PHE A 55 7.26 -17.27 -0.93
CA PHE A 55 6.30 -18.17 -1.55
C PHE A 55 4.92 -17.58 -1.82
N ALA A 56 4.53 -16.45 -1.20
CA ALA A 56 3.20 -15.89 -1.41
C ALA A 56 2.95 -15.56 -2.89
N ASP A 57 1.79 -15.96 -3.40
CA ASP A 57 1.39 -15.66 -4.78
C ASP A 57 1.17 -14.15 -4.94
N PRO A 58 1.87 -13.47 -5.87
CA PRO A 58 1.64 -12.06 -6.15
C PRO A 58 0.25 -11.79 -6.76
N GLY A 59 -0.43 -12.81 -7.29
CA GLY A 59 -1.71 -12.69 -7.97
C GLY A 59 -1.58 -12.60 -9.50
N ALA A 60 -2.71 -12.48 -10.17
CA ALA A 60 -2.75 -12.38 -11.63
C ALA A 60 -2.24 -11.00 -12.08
N ALA A 61 -1.21 -10.99 -12.92
CA ALA A 61 -0.66 -9.75 -13.47
C ALA A 61 -1.58 -9.15 -14.54
N ASP A 62 -1.75 -7.84 -14.51
CA ASP A 62 -2.43 -7.06 -15.55
C ASP A 62 -1.59 -6.99 -16.84
N VAL A 63 -0.26 -7.06 -16.71
CA VAL A 63 0.69 -7.21 -17.82
C VAL A 63 1.58 -8.40 -17.53
N SER A 64 1.59 -9.41 -18.39
CA SER A 64 2.40 -10.61 -18.19
C SER A 64 3.86 -10.40 -18.55
N ALA A 65 4.77 -11.13 -17.89
CA ALA A 65 6.20 -11.13 -18.20
C ALA A 65 6.51 -11.58 -19.64
N SER A 66 5.60 -12.31 -20.28
CA SER A 66 5.72 -12.74 -21.68
C SER A 66 5.20 -11.74 -22.71
N ASP A 67 4.51 -10.68 -22.30
CA ASP A 67 3.83 -9.78 -23.24
C ASP A 67 4.79 -8.73 -23.84
N TRP A 68 5.98 -8.57 -23.25
CA TRP A 68 6.95 -7.55 -23.61
C TRP A 68 7.54 -7.74 -25.01
N VAL A 69 7.65 -6.64 -25.76
CA VAL A 69 8.20 -6.62 -27.12
C VAL A 69 9.47 -5.75 -27.22
N PRO A 70 10.42 -6.06 -28.14
CA PRO A 70 11.63 -5.26 -28.31
C PRO A 70 11.34 -3.85 -28.81
N VAL A 71 12.00 -2.83 -28.23
CA VAL A 71 11.86 -1.41 -28.66
C VAL A 71 12.17 -1.16 -30.14
N ALA A 72 12.87 -2.08 -30.80
CA ALA A 72 13.12 -2.04 -32.24
C ALA A 72 11.83 -2.11 -33.10
N GLN A 73 10.70 -2.50 -32.51
CA GLN A 73 9.39 -2.48 -33.18
C GLN A 73 8.71 -1.11 -33.12
N LEU A 74 9.21 -0.17 -32.31
CA LEU A 74 8.69 1.20 -32.25
C LEU A 74 9.05 1.98 -33.53
N PRO A 75 8.31 3.04 -33.86
CA PRO A 75 8.74 4.03 -34.84
C PRO A 75 10.17 4.51 -34.56
N GLU A 76 10.96 4.74 -35.62
CA GLU A 76 12.39 5.00 -35.49
C GLU A 76 12.72 6.19 -34.58
N SER A 77 11.93 7.26 -34.64
CA SER A 77 12.11 8.43 -33.78
C SER A 77 11.83 8.10 -32.30
N TRP A 78 10.85 7.24 -32.02
CA TRP A 78 10.51 6.80 -30.66
C TRP A 78 11.56 5.84 -30.09
N ALA A 79 12.04 4.90 -30.91
CA ALA A 79 13.14 4.01 -30.53
C ALA A 79 14.42 4.78 -30.18
N ARG A 80 14.72 5.87 -30.92
CA ARG A 80 15.82 6.79 -30.58
C ARG A 80 15.58 7.57 -29.28
N TRP A 81 14.33 7.93 -28.99
CA TRP A 81 13.97 8.66 -27.78
C TRP A 81 14.08 7.81 -26.51
N CYS A 82 13.72 6.53 -26.58
CA CYS A 82 13.84 5.58 -25.46
C CYS A 82 15.16 4.78 -25.48
N GLU A 83 16.19 5.26 -26.18
CA GLU A 83 17.48 4.57 -26.30
C GLU A 83 18.06 4.22 -24.91
N GLY A 84 18.34 2.94 -24.68
CA GLY A 84 18.78 2.39 -23.40
C GLY A 84 17.82 1.36 -22.81
N TRP A 85 16.53 1.45 -23.12
CA TRP A 85 15.55 0.40 -22.82
C TRP A 85 15.52 -0.64 -23.93
N GLU A 86 15.40 -1.92 -23.59
CA GLU A 86 15.33 -3.01 -24.55
C GLU A 86 13.88 -3.44 -24.86
N LEU A 87 12.97 -3.31 -23.89
CA LEU A 87 11.62 -3.83 -23.96
C LEU A 87 10.55 -2.75 -23.68
N PHE A 88 9.40 -2.88 -24.33
CA PHE A 88 8.22 -2.04 -24.08
C PHE A 88 6.91 -2.83 -24.16
N GLN A 89 5.83 -2.21 -23.69
CA GLN A 89 4.45 -2.62 -23.92
C GLN A 89 3.56 -1.39 -24.17
N CYS A 90 2.51 -1.57 -24.97
CA CYS A 90 1.50 -0.57 -25.28
C CYS A 90 0.23 -0.78 -24.44
N LEU A 91 -0.23 0.27 -23.79
CA LEU A 91 -1.48 0.28 -23.02
C LEU A 91 -2.47 1.25 -23.66
N ASN A 92 -3.72 0.83 -23.79
CA ASN A 92 -4.85 1.68 -24.15
C ASN A 92 -5.78 1.83 -22.94
N LEU A 93 -5.96 3.06 -22.48
CA LEU A 93 -6.75 3.41 -21.31
C LEU A 93 -8.09 3.99 -21.77
N GLY A 94 -9.18 3.27 -21.54
CA GLY A 94 -10.53 3.64 -21.98
C GLY A 94 -11.40 4.23 -20.86
N GLU A 95 -12.18 5.26 -21.19
CA GLU A 95 -13.12 5.92 -20.29
C GLU A 95 -14.56 5.56 -20.66
N SER A 96 -15.31 4.95 -19.73
CA SER A 96 -16.63 4.37 -19.99
C SER A 96 -17.81 5.12 -19.35
N THR A 97 -17.58 6.13 -18.51
CA THR A 97 -18.65 6.85 -17.80
C THR A 97 -19.07 8.17 -18.45
N GLY A 98 -18.37 8.60 -19.50
CA GLY A 98 -18.61 9.90 -20.15
C GLY A 98 -18.09 11.08 -19.32
N GLN A 99 -17.13 10.85 -18.43
CA GLN A 99 -16.55 11.85 -17.55
C GLN A 99 -15.03 11.96 -17.78
N ASN A 100 -14.52 13.19 -17.84
CA ASN A 100 -13.07 13.40 -17.93
C ASN A 100 -12.35 12.79 -16.71
N ARG A 101 -11.31 12.02 -16.98
CA ARG A 101 -10.35 11.51 -15.99
C ARG A 101 -9.14 12.42 -16.01
N VAL A 102 -8.82 13.00 -14.86
CA VAL A 102 -7.69 13.92 -14.70
C VAL A 102 -6.88 13.46 -13.52
N SER A 103 -5.61 13.14 -13.76
CA SER A 103 -4.71 12.54 -12.77
C SER A 103 -5.33 11.33 -12.06
N GLU A 104 -6.11 10.51 -12.77
CA GLU A 104 -6.74 9.31 -12.21
C GLU A 104 -5.64 8.31 -11.84
N PRO A 105 -5.55 7.86 -10.58
CA PRO A 105 -4.56 6.87 -10.20
C PRO A 105 -4.84 5.53 -10.88
N VAL A 106 -3.85 5.01 -11.61
CA VAL A 106 -3.84 3.66 -12.17
C VAL A 106 -2.76 2.87 -11.43
N ASP A 107 -3.10 1.70 -10.90
CA ASP A 107 -2.20 0.80 -10.18
C ASP A 107 -2.30 -0.60 -10.81
N LEU A 108 -1.25 -1.02 -11.51
CA LEU A 108 -1.19 -2.29 -12.24
C LEU A 108 -0.21 -3.24 -11.59
N LEU A 109 -0.56 -4.53 -11.48
CA LEU A 109 0.42 -5.57 -11.21
C LEU A 109 1.11 -5.97 -12.52
N VAL A 110 2.41 -5.70 -12.62
CA VAL A 110 3.20 -5.91 -13.83
C VAL A 110 4.20 -7.04 -13.62
N GLY A 111 4.11 -8.06 -14.48
CA GLY A 111 5.10 -9.12 -14.63
C GLY A 111 6.25 -8.69 -15.55
N LEU A 112 7.49 -9.01 -15.19
CA LEU A 112 8.69 -8.68 -15.96
C LEU A 112 9.66 -9.88 -16.04
N PRO A 113 10.36 -10.07 -17.18
CA PRO A 113 11.36 -11.11 -17.32
C PRO A 113 12.57 -10.85 -16.42
N PHE A 114 12.84 -11.74 -15.45
CA PHE A 114 13.91 -11.58 -14.46
C PHE A 114 15.30 -11.57 -15.08
N ASP A 115 15.53 -12.33 -16.16
CA ASP A 115 16.82 -12.40 -16.84
C ASP A 115 17.18 -11.12 -17.61
N LYS A 116 16.20 -10.23 -17.82
CA LYS A 116 16.36 -8.95 -18.51
C LYS A 116 16.32 -7.74 -17.57
N VAL A 117 15.61 -7.86 -16.45
CA VAL A 117 15.38 -6.75 -15.52
C VAL A 117 16.12 -7.01 -14.22
N MET A 118 17.08 -6.16 -13.90
CA MET A 118 17.84 -6.22 -12.64
C MET A 118 17.07 -5.63 -11.46
N SER A 119 16.23 -4.61 -11.69
CA SER A 119 15.35 -4.05 -10.66
C SER A 119 14.12 -3.38 -11.29
N PRO A 120 12.90 -3.90 -11.04
CA PRO A 120 11.66 -3.23 -11.45
C PRO A 120 11.60 -1.75 -11.05
N GLY A 121 11.95 -1.40 -9.81
CA GLY A 121 11.87 -0.02 -9.33
C GLY A 121 12.80 0.96 -10.04
N ARG A 122 13.95 0.51 -10.54
CA ARG A 122 14.84 1.34 -11.35
C ARG A 122 14.44 1.36 -12.81
N GLU A 123 13.88 0.29 -13.36
CA GLU A 123 13.80 0.12 -14.81
C GLU A 123 12.43 0.41 -15.41
N LEU A 124 11.35 0.19 -14.65
CA LEU A 124 10.00 0.48 -15.12
C LEU A 124 9.81 1.99 -15.31
N ARG A 125 9.40 2.37 -16.51
CA ARG A 125 9.04 3.74 -16.89
C ARG A 125 7.72 3.77 -17.62
N VAL A 126 7.01 4.89 -17.52
CA VAL A 126 5.73 5.10 -18.20
C VAL A 126 5.83 6.35 -19.05
N ALA A 127 5.27 6.30 -20.25
CA ALA A 127 5.12 7.45 -21.12
C ALA A 127 3.69 7.55 -21.65
N ARG A 128 3.14 8.75 -21.70
CA ARG A 128 1.88 9.03 -22.38
C ARG A 128 2.17 9.44 -23.81
N ILE A 129 1.35 9.01 -24.75
CA ILE A 129 1.45 9.43 -26.15
C ILE A 129 0.59 10.67 -26.35
N GLY A 130 1.26 11.79 -26.64
CA GLY A 130 0.62 13.07 -26.93
C GLY A 130 0.69 13.44 -28.41
N SER A 131 0.39 14.71 -28.70
CA SER A 131 0.44 15.29 -30.05
C SER A 131 1.85 15.40 -30.65
N HIS A 132 2.89 15.16 -29.85
CA HIS A 132 4.31 15.26 -30.19
C HIS A 132 5.06 13.97 -29.82
N GLY A 133 4.41 12.81 -30.00
CA GLY A 133 4.95 11.51 -29.64
C GLY A 133 4.88 11.20 -28.13
N PRO A 134 5.62 10.16 -27.67
CA PRO A 134 5.65 9.76 -26.27
C PRO A 134 6.37 10.79 -25.39
N GLN A 135 5.84 11.00 -24.20
CA GLN A 135 6.40 11.85 -23.15
C GLN A 135 6.36 11.07 -21.83
N GLU A 136 7.50 10.99 -21.14
CA GLU A 136 7.59 10.34 -19.84
C GLU A 136 6.61 10.99 -18.85
N VAL A 137 5.88 10.18 -18.11
CA VAL A 137 5.03 10.63 -17.01
C VAL A 137 5.59 10.08 -15.70
N THR A 138 5.34 10.80 -14.60
CA THR A 138 5.71 10.31 -13.27
C THR A 138 5.08 8.93 -13.05
N SER A 139 5.90 8.00 -12.59
CA SER A 139 5.48 6.67 -12.20
C SER A 139 6.08 6.29 -10.85
N GLN A 140 5.50 5.27 -10.21
CA GLN A 140 5.97 4.73 -8.95
C GLN A 140 5.88 3.21 -8.98
N VAL A 141 6.91 2.54 -8.49
CA VAL A 141 6.95 1.08 -8.39
C VAL A 141 7.01 0.66 -6.94
N TYR A 142 6.28 -0.37 -6.55
CA TYR A 142 6.36 -0.96 -5.21
C TYR A 142 6.02 -2.45 -5.21
N GLY A 143 6.27 -3.14 -4.09
CA GLY A 143 5.85 -4.54 -3.93
C GLY A 143 6.62 -5.52 -4.81
N GLU A 144 7.92 -5.28 -5.02
CA GLU A 144 8.78 -6.15 -5.84
C GLU A 144 8.86 -7.56 -5.24
N THR A 145 8.32 -8.54 -5.97
CA THR A 145 8.35 -9.95 -5.62
C THR A 145 8.91 -10.77 -6.76
N ARG A 146 9.59 -11.88 -6.42
CA ARG A 146 10.22 -12.75 -7.41
C ARG A 146 9.62 -14.14 -7.34
N ARG A 147 9.06 -14.63 -8.46
CA ARG A 147 8.49 -15.97 -8.55
C ARG A 147 8.94 -16.63 -9.84
N GLY A 148 9.58 -17.79 -9.73
CA GLY A 148 10.14 -18.48 -10.89
C GLY A 148 11.13 -17.60 -11.67
N SER A 149 10.88 -17.44 -12.97
CA SER A 149 11.67 -16.61 -13.89
C SER A 149 11.23 -15.15 -13.95
N ASP A 150 10.28 -14.75 -13.12
CA ASP A 150 9.57 -13.49 -13.31
C ASP A 150 9.66 -12.60 -12.05
N TRP A 151 9.76 -11.31 -12.29
CA TRP A 151 9.46 -10.27 -11.32
C TRP A 151 7.97 -9.93 -11.39
N PHE A 152 7.40 -9.56 -10.25
CA PHE A 152 6.09 -8.93 -10.15
C PHE A 152 6.23 -7.66 -9.32
N ALA A 153 5.68 -6.56 -9.78
CA ALA A 153 5.66 -5.31 -9.04
C ALA A 153 4.42 -4.49 -9.40
N HIS A 154 3.94 -3.70 -8.44
CA HIS A 154 2.92 -2.71 -8.69
C HIS A 154 3.52 -1.50 -9.41
N LEU A 155 2.88 -1.06 -10.49
CA LEU A 155 3.22 0.13 -11.26
C LEU A 155 2.07 1.13 -11.16
N VAL A 156 2.33 2.24 -10.48
CA VAL A 156 1.40 3.35 -10.31
C VAL A 156 1.76 4.49 -11.24
N PHE A 157 0.77 5.05 -11.94
CA PHE A 157 0.90 6.30 -12.69
C PHE A 157 -0.44 7.05 -12.69
N GLU A 158 -0.40 8.33 -13.05
CA GLU A 158 -1.59 9.17 -13.16
C GLU A 158 -2.05 9.22 -14.62
N ALA A 159 -3.31 8.90 -14.87
CA ALA A 159 -3.89 8.89 -16.20
C ALA A 159 -4.82 10.09 -16.44
N ASP A 160 -4.63 10.73 -17.58
CA ASP A 160 -5.62 11.66 -18.14
C ASP A 160 -6.32 10.99 -19.33
N VAL A 161 -7.65 10.94 -19.31
CA VAL A 161 -8.49 10.38 -20.38
C VAL A 161 -9.70 11.28 -20.54
N ASP A 162 -9.92 11.79 -21.75
CA ASP A 162 -11.12 12.60 -22.04
C ASP A 162 -12.39 11.73 -21.95
N ALA A 163 -13.53 12.37 -21.67
CA ALA A 163 -14.82 11.72 -21.58
C ALA A 163 -15.14 10.86 -22.81
N SER A 164 -15.51 9.60 -22.58
CA SER A 164 -15.80 8.62 -23.65
C SER A 164 -14.68 8.48 -24.70
N ALA A 165 -13.44 8.70 -24.28
CA ALA A 165 -12.26 8.61 -25.14
C ALA A 165 -11.28 7.55 -24.65
N GLU A 166 -10.18 7.44 -25.38
CA GLU A 166 -9.07 6.56 -25.05
C GLU A 166 -7.77 7.38 -24.99
N SER A 167 -6.89 7.05 -24.04
CA SER A 167 -5.54 7.57 -23.98
C SER A 167 -4.53 6.44 -24.08
N LYS A 168 -3.47 6.66 -24.85
CA LYS A 168 -2.45 5.64 -25.13
C LYS A 168 -1.20 5.89 -24.32
N TYR A 169 -0.66 4.83 -23.74
CA TYR A 169 0.54 4.85 -22.94
C TYR A 169 1.52 3.77 -23.41
N LEU A 170 2.79 3.99 -23.13
CA LEU A 170 3.87 3.02 -23.27
C LEU A 170 4.46 2.78 -21.89
N ILE A 171 4.75 1.53 -21.58
CA ILE A 171 5.59 1.16 -20.43
C ILE A 171 6.88 0.52 -20.94
N PHE A 172 7.99 0.77 -20.26
CA PHE A 172 9.32 0.32 -20.69
C PHE A 172 10.04 -0.41 -19.55
N CYS A 173 10.88 -1.38 -19.88
CA CYS A 173 11.79 -2.04 -18.94
C CYS A 173 13.09 -2.50 -19.64
N ALA A 174 13.95 -3.20 -18.89
CA ALA A 174 15.23 -3.74 -19.38
C ALA A 174 16.21 -2.63 -19.81
N ASN A 175 16.46 -1.67 -18.91
CA ASN A 175 17.58 -0.74 -19.03
C ASN A 175 18.56 -1.00 -17.88
N PRO A 176 19.68 -1.69 -18.11
CA PRO A 176 20.60 -2.05 -17.04
C PRO A 176 21.30 -0.84 -16.39
N ALA A 177 21.34 0.30 -17.07
CA ALA A 177 21.90 1.54 -16.56
C ALA A 177 20.90 2.40 -15.79
N ALA A 178 19.62 2.02 -15.71
CA ALA A 178 18.57 2.84 -15.10
C ALA A 178 18.85 3.11 -13.61
N GLU A 179 18.49 4.31 -13.17
CA GLU A 179 18.57 4.75 -11.77
C GLU A 179 17.19 4.70 -11.14
N LEU A 180 17.07 4.78 -9.82
CA LEU A 180 15.77 5.10 -9.23
C LEU A 180 15.36 6.49 -9.73
N PRO A 181 14.17 6.63 -10.34
CA PRO A 181 13.75 7.91 -10.89
C PRO A 181 13.59 8.94 -9.78
N ASP A 182 13.97 10.18 -10.06
CA ASP A 182 13.84 11.32 -9.15
C ASP A 182 12.72 12.24 -9.63
N TYR A 183 11.48 11.73 -9.55
CA TYR A 183 10.32 12.45 -10.04
C TYR A 183 9.90 13.57 -9.08
N PRO A 184 9.39 14.70 -9.60
CA PRO A 184 8.73 15.69 -8.77
C PRO A 184 7.51 15.06 -8.08
N SER A 185 7.40 15.26 -6.77
CA SER A 185 6.30 14.73 -5.97
C SER A 185 5.39 15.84 -5.47
N ARG A 186 4.08 15.66 -5.66
CA ARG A 186 3.03 16.49 -5.05
C ARG A 186 2.64 16.01 -3.65
N ILE A 187 3.07 14.80 -3.27
CA ILE A 187 2.89 14.22 -1.95
C ILE A 187 4.19 14.32 -1.13
N ARG A 188 4.11 14.70 0.14
CA ARG A 188 5.24 14.72 1.07
C ARG A 188 4.92 13.88 2.28
N VAL A 189 5.83 12.98 2.64
CA VAL A 189 5.63 12.05 3.75
C VAL A 189 6.71 12.24 4.79
N ARG A 190 6.31 12.40 6.05
CA ARG A 190 7.19 12.52 7.21
C ARG A 190 6.83 11.46 8.25
N GLY A 191 7.79 11.08 9.08
CA GLY A 191 7.62 10.05 10.11
C GLY A 191 8.19 8.68 9.71
N GLU A 192 8.05 7.71 10.60
CA GLU A 192 8.57 6.34 10.47
C GLU A 192 7.49 5.32 10.85
N GLY A 193 7.58 4.12 10.27
CA GLY A 193 6.61 3.05 10.50
C GLY A 193 5.19 3.48 10.17
N VAL A 194 4.23 3.15 11.04
CA VAL A 194 2.82 3.53 10.87
C VAL A 194 2.50 4.98 11.23
N GLY A 195 3.42 5.68 11.91
CA GLY A 195 3.25 7.04 12.41
C GLY A 195 3.61 8.09 11.38
N LEU A 196 2.78 8.24 10.34
CA LEU A 196 3.08 9.11 9.20
C LEU A 196 2.25 10.40 9.20
N GLU A 197 2.89 11.49 8.80
CA GLU A 197 2.23 12.70 8.32
C GLU A 197 2.34 12.73 6.80
N ILE A 198 1.20 12.75 6.12
CA ILE A 198 1.07 12.61 4.67
C ILE A 198 0.40 13.87 4.14
N GLU A 199 1.19 14.70 3.47
CA GLU A 199 0.79 15.97 2.91
C GLU A 199 0.53 15.81 1.41
N THR A 200 -0.73 15.92 0.97
CA THR A 200 -1.15 15.97 -0.45
C THR A 200 -1.37 17.42 -0.88
N PRO A 201 -1.68 17.72 -2.16
CA PRO A 201 -2.10 19.08 -2.56
C PRO A 201 -3.32 19.61 -1.82
N ASP A 202 -4.25 18.72 -1.46
CA ASP A 202 -5.56 19.08 -0.93
C ASP A 202 -5.62 19.06 0.60
N TYR A 203 -4.87 18.18 1.26
CA TYR A 203 -4.94 18.00 2.70
C TYR A 203 -3.66 17.45 3.33
N VAL A 204 -3.60 17.48 4.66
CA VAL A 204 -2.60 16.77 5.46
C VAL A 204 -3.31 15.73 6.31
N ALA A 205 -2.94 14.46 6.14
CA ALA A 205 -3.39 13.35 6.98
C ALA A 205 -2.32 13.01 8.00
N THR A 206 -2.68 12.96 9.28
CA THR A 206 -1.78 12.54 10.37
C THR A 206 -2.25 11.21 10.91
N LEU A 207 -1.38 10.20 10.87
CA LEU A 207 -1.62 8.88 11.42
C LEU A 207 -0.98 8.77 12.81
N SER A 208 -1.67 8.07 13.71
CA SER A 208 -1.15 7.82 15.05
C SER A 208 0.16 7.04 15.01
N LYS A 209 1.13 7.49 15.79
CA LYS A 209 2.44 6.83 15.95
C LYS A 209 2.36 5.45 16.57
N GLN A 210 1.28 5.15 17.29
CA GLN A 210 1.11 3.90 18.02
C GLN A 210 0.60 2.77 17.12
N MET A 211 -0.41 3.05 16.29
CA MET A 211 -1.18 2.03 15.56
C MET A 211 -1.58 2.45 14.13
N GLY A 212 -1.11 3.61 13.67
CA GLY A 212 -1.36 4.15 12.33
C GLY A 212 -2.79 4.60 12.08
N GLN A 213 -3.64 4.71 13.10
CA GLN A 213 -5.05 5.13 12.93
C GLN A 213 -5.09 6.60 12.54
N LEU A 214 -6.00 6.98 11.65
CA LEU A 214 -6.11 8.37 11.23
C LEU A 214 -6.49 9.25 12.43
N GLU A 215 -5.56 10.12 12.82
CA GLU A 215 -5.65 11.01 13.98
C GLU A 215 -6.31 12.33 13.61
N SER A 216 -5.92 12.89 12.46
CA SER A 216 -6.50 14.13 11.97
C SER A 216 -6.36 14.33 10.47
N LEU A 217 -7.26 15.15 9.92
CA LEU A 217 -7.20 15.66 8.55
C LEU A 217 -7.22 17.19 8.58
N VAL A 218 -6.32 17.83 7.85
CA VAL A 218 -6.24 19.30 7.73
C VAL A 218 -6.40 19.68 6.25
N PRO A 219 -7.54 20.23 5.82
CA PRO A 219 -7.68 20.74 4.46
C PRO A 219 -6.81 21.98 4.22
N LYS A 220 -6.27 22.10 3.00
CA LYS A 220 -5.35 23.18 2.64
C LYS A 220 -6.01 24.42 2.05
N TRP A 221 -7.27 24.31 1.59
CA TRP A 221 -8.03 25.47 1.09
C TRP A 221 -8.58 26.35 2.22
N HIS A 222 -8.72 25.81 3.44
CA HIS A 222 -9.40 26.52 4.51
C HIS A 222 -8.50 27.59 5.17
N LEU A 223 -8.76 28.85 4.86
CA LEU A 223 -7.98 30.00 5.34
C LEU A 223 -7.97 30.16 6.88
N GLY A 224 -9.00 29.66 7.57
CA GLY A 224 -9.08 29.67 9.04
C GLY A 224 -8.34 28.53 9.74
N GLY A 225 -7.63 27.66 9.01
CA GLY A 225 -6.87 26.54 9.59
C GLY A 225 -7.73 25.45 10.22
N MET A 226 -8.81 25.03 9.53
CA MET A 226 -9.65 23.95 10.02
C MET A 226 -8.81 22.68 10.20
N LYS A 227 -9.03 21.97 11.30
CA LYS A 227 -8.47 20.65 11.55
C LYS A 227 -9.60 19.73 11.94
N LEU A 228 -9.82 18.66 11.20
CA LEU A 228 -10.72 17.58 11.61
C LEU A 228 -9.95 16.68 12.58
N ALA A 229 -10.35 16.68 13.84
CA ALA A 229 -9.74 15.90 14.92
C ALA A 229 -10.77 15.60 16.02
N SER A 230 -10.41 14.74 16.98
CA SER A 230 -11.29 14.41 18.10
C SER A 230 -11.47 15.57 19.11
N HIS A 231 -10.50 16.50 19.22
CA HIS A 231 -10.53 17.66 20.12
C HIS A 231 -10.90 17.39 21.60
N GLY A 232 -10.72 16.16 22.08
CA GLY A 232 -11.07 15.75 23.44
C GLY A 232 -10.37 14.46 23.89
N ASN A 233 -10.53 14.12 25.17
CA ASN A 233 -9.86 12.96 25.81
C ASN A 233 -10.53 11.62 25.50
N GLY A 234 -11.00 11.41 24.25
CA GLY A 234 -11.89 10.32 23.83
C GLY A 234 -11.66 9.01 24.57
N HIS A 235 -12.60 8.59 25.41
CA HIS A 235 -12.59 7.36 26.24
C HIS A 235 -11.24 6.94 26.90
N GLY A 236 -10.25 7.82 27.04
CA GLY A 236 -8.89 7.46 27.44
C GLY A 236 -8.03 6.78 26.37
N GLU A 237 -8.49 6.73 25.12
CA GLU A 237 -7.79 6.18 23.96
C GLU A 237 -6.91 7.26 23.27
N PRO A 238 -5.85 6.87 22.53
CA PRO A 238 -5.11 7.82 21.70
C PRO A 238 -6.05 8.56 20.75
N PRO A 239 -5.87 9.88 20.53
CA PRO A 239 -6.73 10.66 19.65
C PRO A 239 -6.84 10.02 18.25
N ASN A 240 -8.08 9.81 17.79
CA ASN A 240 -8.37 9.35 16.43
C ASN A 240 -9.73 9.85 15.95
N ILE A 241 -9.87 9.98 14.64
CA ILE A 241 -11.14 10.34 13.97
C ILE A 241 -11.80 9.14 13.31
N ASP A 242 -11.04 8.13 12.88
CA ASP A 242 -11.56 6.82 12.46
C ASP A 242 -11.55 5.87 13.67
N TRP A 243 -12.72 5.63 14.25
CA TRP A 243 -12.94 4.83 15.46
C TRP A 243 -13.23 3.34 15.18
N ALA A 244 -13.36 2.97 13.91
CA ALA A 244 -13.29 1.59 13.46
C ALA A 244 -11.80 1.14 13.45
N HIS A 245 -11.45 -0.14 13.46
CA HIS A 245 -12.24 -1.34 13.26
C HIS A 245 -12.37 -2.10 14.56
N ASP A 246 -13.55 -2.64 14.79
CA ASP A 246 -13.86 -3.28 16.06
C ASP A 246 -14.99 -4.29 15.95
N TYR A 247 -15.08 -5.12 16.98
CA TYR A 247 -16.26 -5.92 17.24
C TYR A 247 -16.53 -6.01 18.75
N MET A 248 -17.75 -6.40 19.10
CA MET A 248 -18.14 -6.68 20.47
C MET A 248 -18.94 -7.97 20.54
N SER A 249 -18.44 -8.96 21.26
CA SER A 249 -19.15 -10.22 21.50
C SER A 249 -20.36 -10.02 22.43
N VAL A 250 -21.35 -10.90 22.28
CA VAL A 250 -22.52 -10.92 23.18
C VAL A 250 -22.12 -11.32 24.60
N GLY A 251 -22.73 -10.67 25.60
CA GLY A 251 -22.47 -10.91 27.02
C GLY A 251 -21.60 -9.82 27.67
N PRO A 252 -21.02 -10.06 28.85
CA PRO A 252 -20.25 -9.05 29.60
C PRO A 252 -18.84 -8.80 29.01
N PHE A 253 -18.62 -9.16 27.75
CA PHE A 253 -17.33 -9.01 27.09
C PHE A 253 -17.08 -7.56 26.68
N GLN A 254 -15.80 -7.20 26.69
CA GLN A 254 -15.35 -5.88 26.28
C GLN A 254 -15.34 -5.77 24.76
N LYS A 255 -15.37 -4.54 24.27
CA LYS A 255 -15.18 -4.21 22.87
C LYS A 255 -13.73 -4.38 22.44
N MET A 256 -13.52 -5.07 21.33
CA MET A 256 -12.20 -5.37 20.77
C MET A 256 -11.92 -4.40 19.63
N ARG A 257 -10.84 -3.61 19.72
CA ARG A 257 -10.52 -2.55 18.75
C ARG A 257 -9.08 -2.60 18.27
N VAL A 258 -8.83 -2.18 17.04
CA VAL A 258 -7.46 -1.90 16.55
C VAL A 258 -6.84 -0.67 17.23
N THR A 259 -7.66 0.28 17.69
CA THR A 259 -7.19 1.47 18.45
C THR A 259 -6.58 1.12 19.80
N ASN A 260 -6.85 -0.08 20.32
CA ASN A 260 -6.27 -0.60 21.56
C ASN A 260 -4.93 -1.34 21.37
N TRP A 261 -4.41 -1.42 20.15
CA TRP A 261 -3.06 -1.94 19.93
C TRP A 261 -2.03 -1.06 20.62
N ALA A 262 -1.24 -1.62 21.53
CA ALA A 262 -0.14 -0.90 22.19
C ALA A 262 0.97 -0.53 21.20
N GLU A 263 1.14 -1.36 20.18
CA GLU A 263 1.91 -1.11 18.96
C GLU A 263 1.24 -1.88 17.82
N CYS A 264 1.38 -1.41 16.59
CA CYS A 264 0.84 -2.11 15.43
C CYS A 264 1.47 -3.51 15.31
N PRO A 265 0.69 -4.61 15.39
CA PRO A 265 1.27 -5.96 15.40
C PRO A 265 2.08 -6.29 14.15
N HIS A 266 1.55 -5.85 13.00
CA HIS A 266 2.15 -5.99 11.68
C HIS A 266 1.71 -4.82 10.79
N TYR A 267 2.61 -4.38 9.90
CA TYR A 267 2.31 -3.32 8.95
C TYR A 267 3.22 -3.36 7.73
N GLU A 268 2.78 -2.72 6.66
CA GLU A 268 3.53 -2.50 5.42
C GLU A 268 3.36 -1.03 5.01
N ILE A 269 4.46 -0.39 4.61
CA ILE A 269 4.48 1.00 4.17
C ILE A 269 4.97 1.06 2.73
N VAL A 270 4.21 1.75 1.89
CA VAL A 270 4.64 2.18 0.55
C VAL A 270 4.77 3.70 0.59
N ARG A 271 5.90 4.22 0.13
CA ARG A 271 6.11 5.66 -0.11
C ARG A 271 6.63 5.86 -1.52
N GLY A 272 6.14 6.89 -2.17
CA GLY A 272 6.69 7.35 -3.44
C GLY A 272 6.03 8.64 -3.92
N PRO A 273 6.37 9.07 -5.15
CA PRO A 273 5.98 10.37 -5.66
C PRO A 273 4.48 10.51 -6.00
N LEU A 274 3.75 9.39 -6.12
CA LEU A 274 2.34 9.35 -6.52
C LEU A 274 1.42 8.83 -5.45
N CYS A 275 1.85 7.86 -4.65
CA CYS A 275 1.02 7.29 -3.61
C CYS A 275 1.80 6.94 -2.35
N THR A 276 1.08 6.96 -1.23
CA THR A 276 1.53 6.43 0.06
C THR A 276 0.47 5.48 0.59
N LYS A 277 0.88 4.24 0.91
CA LYS A 277 0.00 3.20 1.47
C LYS A 277 0.48 2.83 2.86
N VAL A 278 -0.46 2.72 3.79
CA VAL A 278 -0.23 2.22 5.15
C VAL A 278 -1.17 1.06 5.38
N ARG A 279 -0.65 -0.16 5.25
CA ARG A 279 -1.37 -1.40 5.56
C ARG A 279 -1.00 -1.88 6.95
N ARG A 280 -1.97 -2.39 7.70
CA ARG A 280 -1.81 -2.93 9.04
C ARG A 280 -2.75 -4.09 9.25
N PHE A 281 -2.31 -5.08 10.03
CA PHE A 281 -3.14 -6.24 10.27
C PHE A 281 -2.83 -6.95 11.59
N GLY A 282 -3.83 -7.66 12.11
CA GLY A 282 -3.75 -8.41 13.35
C GLY A 282 -5.11 -8.61 14.02
N PHE A 283 -5.11 -9.28 15.17
CA PHE A 283 -6.30 -9.38 16.01
C PHE A 283 -6.44 -8.11 16.88
N PRO A 284 -7.63 -7.50 16.95
CA PRO A 284 -7.87 -6.32 17.78
C PRO A 284 -7.76 -6.64 19.29
N HIS A 285 -7.54 -5.63 20.12
CA HIS A 285 -7.38 -5.77 21.58
C HIS A 285 -8.55 -5.17 22.38
N GLY A 286 -8.83 -5.74 23.54
CA GLY A 286 -9.78 -5.18 24.51
C GLY A 286 -9.07 -4.27 25.52
N PRO A 287 -9.81 -3.39 26.23
CA PRO A 287 -9.26 -2.53 27.28
C PRO A 287 -8.52 -3.26 28.41
N ALA A 288 -8.85 -4.52 28.68
CA ALA A 288 -8.16 -5.35 29.68
C ALA A 288 -7.08 -6.26 29.07
N HIS A 289 -6.63 -6.03 27.84
CA HIS A 289 -5.50 -6.78 27.28
C HIS A 289 -4.26 -6.69 28.21
N PRO A 290 -3.52 -7.79 28.46
CA PRO A 290 -3.65 -9.12 27.88
C PRO A 290 -4.51 -10.11 28.69
N LEU A 291 -5.32 -9.67 29.67
CA LEU A 291 -6.20 -10.57 30.44
C LEU A 291 -7.14 -11.37 29.52
N PHE A 292 -7.59 -10.76 28.43
CA PHE A 292 -8.37 -11.40 27.38
C PHE A 292 -7.69 -11.22 26.02
N THR A 293 -7.40 -12.34 25.34
CA THR A 293 -6.70 -12.39 24.03
C THR A 293 -7.47 -13.24 23.02
N PRO A 294 -8.71 -12.88 22.66
CA PRO A 294 -9.51 -13.70 21.75
C PRO A 294 -8.97 -13.64 20.31
N THR A 295 -8.71 -14.80 19.73
CA THR A 295 -8.40 -15.00 18.30
C THR A 295 -9.70 -15.31 17.55
N ARG A 296 -10.53 -14.28 17.30
CA ARG A 296 -11.87 -14.46 16.69
C ARG A 296 -12.01 -13.78 15.33
N LEU A 297 -11.72 -12.48 15.27
CA LEU A 297 -11.88 -11.68 14.07
C LEU A 297 -10.55 -11.00 13.74
N PHE A 298 -9.86 -11.51 12.73
CA PHE A 298 -8.64 -10.93 12.20
C PHE A 298 -8.98 -9.70 11.35
N MET A 299 -8.21 -8.62 11.46
CA MET A 299 -8.45 -7.37 10.73
C MET A 299 -7.23 -7.03 9.89
N ASP A 300 -7.43 -6.70 8.62
CA ASP A 300 -6.40 -6.25 7.68
C ASP A 300 -6.89 -5.02 6.92
N LEU A 301 -6.17 -3.91 7.07
CA LEU A 301 -6.66 -2.57 6.79
C LEU A 301 -5.59 -1.76 6.08
N SER A 302 -5.95 -1.04 5.04
CA SER A 302 -5.06 -0.14 4.30
C SER A 302 -5.67 1.25 4.15
N TYR A 303 -4.86 2.28 4.39
CA TYR A 303 -5.12 3.61 3.83
C TYR A 303 -4.21 3.85 2.64
N THR A 304 -4.76 4.35 1.53
CA THR A 304 -4.01 4.72 0.33
C THR A 304 -4.29 6.17 -0.01
N PHE A 305 -3.24 6.98 0.01
CA PHE A 305 -3.25 8.41 -0.31
C PHE A 305 -2.58 8.63 -1.66
N TYR A 306 -3.21 9.40 -2.53
CA TYR A 306 -2.72 9.70 -3.88
C TYR A 306 -2.37 11.18 -4.02
N SER A 307 -1.46 11.47 -4.95
CA SER A 307 -0.96 12.83 -5.20
C SER A 307 -1.92 13.71 -6.00
N GLY A 308 -2.72 13.08 -6.88
CA GLY A 308 -3.54 13.78 -7.88
C GLY A 308 -5.02 13.91 -7.56
N VAL A 309 -5.49 13.36 -6.42
CA VAL A 309 -6.93 13.33 -6.09
C VAL A 309 -7.23 13.76 -4.64
N PRO A 310 -8.37 14.43 -4.39
CA PRO A 310 -8.74 15.00 -3.09
C PRO A 310 -9.35 13.98 -2.12
N TYR A 311 -9.30 12.69 -2.43
CA TYR A 311 -9.76 11.61 -1.57
C TYR A 311 -8.62 10.67 -1.21
N PHE A 312 -8.79 9.90 -0.14
CA PHE A 312 -8.00 8.71 0.13
C PHE A 312 -8.90 7.48 0.12
N LEU A 313 -8.30 6.33 -0.18
CA LEU A 313 -8.99 5.05 -0.10
C LEU A 313 -8.75 4.40 1.26
N LYS A 314 -9.77 3.75 1.78
CA LYS A 314 -9.69 2.82 2.91
C LYS A 314 -10.20 1.46 2.43
N GLU A 315 -9.34 0.46 2.53
CA GLU A 315 -9.65 -0.91 2.15
C GLU A 315 -9.46 -1.79 3.38
N GLY A 316 -10.40 -2.69 3.62
CA GLY A 316 -10.43 -3.49 4.84
C GLY A 316 -10.98 -4.89 4.59
N THR A 317 -10.41 -5.87 5.28
CA THR A 317 -11.01 -7.18 5.46
C THR A 317 -11.09 -7.54 6.94
N MET A 318 -12.20 -8.16 7.34
CA MET A 318 -12.32 -8.81 8.64
C MET A 318 -12.62 -10.29 8.43
N GLU A 319 -11.76 -11.16 8.93
CA GLU A 319 -11.86 -12.60 8.73
C GLU A 319 -12.11 -13.33 10.06
N ALA A 320 -13.16 -14.13 10.09
CA ALA A 320 -13.50 -14.94 11.24
C ALA A 320 -12.59 -16.17 11.32
N ALA A 321 -11.66 -16.16 12.27
CA ALA A 321 -10.77 -17.28 12.56
C ALA A 321 -11.45 -18.38 13.39
N ARG A 322 -12.59 -18.08 14.02
CA ARG A 322 -13.42 -19.02 14.76
C ARG A 322 -14.87 -18.57 14.83
N ASP A 323 -15.78 -19.55 14.84
CA ASP A 323 -17.21 -19.35 15.05
C ASP A 323 -17.50 -18.55 16.34
N PHE A 324 -18.24 -17.45 16.23
CA PHE A 324 -18.63 -16.63 17.37
C PHE A 324 -19.88 -15.78 17.10
N CYS A 325 -20.50 -15.31 18.19
CA CYS A 325 -21.60 -14.36 18.13
C CYS A 325 -21.10 -12.94 18.41
N THR A 326 -21.44 -12.00 17.53
CA THR A 326 -21.12 -10.58 17.68
C THR A 326 -22.38 -9.75 17.87
N LEU A 327 -22.41 -8.90 18.89
CA LEU A 327 -23.47 -7.90 19.03
C LEU A 327 -23.34 -6.84 17.93
N VAL A 328 -22.10 -6.47 17.60
CA VAL A 328 -21.79 -5.49 16.56
C VAL A 328 -20.36 -5.68 16.05
N ALA A 329 -20.15 -5.55 14.75
CA ALA A 329 -18.84 -5.38 14.13
C ALA A 329 -18.88 -4.15 13.22
N ARG A 330 -17.89 -3.26 13.35
CA ARG A 330 -17.89 -1.94 12.70
C ARG A 330 -16.61 -1.73 11.92
N ASP A 331 -16.78 -1.24 10.71
CA ASP A 331 -15.71 -1.01 9.74
C ASP A 331 -15.63 0.48 9.34
N ASP A 332 -16.67 1.26 9.64
CA ASP A 332 -16.76 2.68 9.31
C ASP A 332 -17.43 3.45 10.47
N GLU A 333 -16.63 4.05 11.35
CA GLU A 333 -17.11 4.95 12.41
C GLU A 333 -16.21 6.17 12.48
N TRP A 334 -16.80 7.36 12.39
CA TRP A 334 -16.08 8.62 12.35
C TRP A 334 -16.55 9.59 13.41
N TYR A 335 -15.60 10.27 14.04
CA TYR A 335 -15.85 11.24 15.10
C TYR A 335 -15.09 12.53 14.83
N PHE A 336 -15.82 13.65 14.75
CA PHE A 336 -15.26 14.97 14.54
C PHE A 336 -15.66 15.90 15.69
N GLY A 337 -14.75 16.09 16.64
CA GLY A 337 -14.96 16.98 17.79
C GLY A 337 -14.82 18.45 17.40
N GLY A 338 -15.40 19.33 18.21
CA GLY A 338 -15.32 20.79 17.99
C GLY A 338 -16.38 21.34 17.04
N ARG A 339 -17.34 20.51 16.61
CA ARG A 339 -18.44 20.84 15.69
C ARG A 339 -17.97 21.55 14.39
N PRO A 340 -17.11 20.89 13.58
CA PRO A 340 -16.69 21.45 12.29
C PRO A 340 -17.81 21.52 11.25
N PHE A 341 -18.95 20.85 11.49
CA PHE A 341 -20.06 20.75 10.55
C PHE A 341 -21.40 21.02 11.23
N ASP A 342 -22.37 21.53 10.48
CA ASP A 342 -23.73 21.82 10.92
C ASP A 342 -24.81 21.17 10.02
N GLY A 343 -24.40 20.55 8.91
CA GLY A 343 -25.24 19.80 7.98
C GLY A 343 -24.71 18.38 7.74
N SER A 344 -25.61 17.50 7.30
CA SER A 344 -25.29 16.12 6.93
C SER A 344 -25.74 15.80 5.52
N LEU A 345 -25.08 14.82 4.91
CA LEU A 345 -25.33 14.33 3.55
C LEU A 345 -25.46 12.81 3.59
N TRP A 346 -26.30 12.25 2.73
CA TRP A 346 -26.34 10.82 2.47
C TRP A 346 -26.65 10.55 1.00
N MET A 347 -26.22 9.39 0.50
CA MET A 347 -26.42 8.95 -0.87
C MET A 347 -27.27 7.68 -0.88
N ASP A 348 -28.32 7.66 -1.70
CA ASP A 348 -29.22 6.52 -1.84
C ASP A 348 -28.67 5.43 -2.79
N GLU A 349 -29.44 4.37 -2.97
CA GLU A 349 -29.09 3.22 -3.83
C GLU A 349 -28.97 3.59 -5.31
N GLU A 350 -29.69 4.62 -5.73
CA GLU A 350 -29.62 5.20 -7.06
C GLU A 350 -28.43 6.15 -7.25
N GLY A 351 -27.66 6.44 -6.19
CA GLY A 351 -26.51 7.33 -6.21
C GLY A 351 -26.85 8.82 -6.07
N GLN A 352 -28.12 9.16 -5.80
CA GLN A 352 -28.55 10.54 -5.57
C GLN A 352 -28.16 10.99 -4.17
N VAL A 353 -27.63 12.21 -4.06
CA VAL A 353 -27.20 12.80 -2.79
C VAL A 353 -28.26 13.72 -2.22
N HIS A 354 -28.55 13.54 -0.94
CA HIS A 354 -29.58 14.24 -0.20
C HIS A 354 -28.99 14.92 1.03
N GLU A 355 -29.44 16.14 1.33
CA GLU A 355 -29.15 16.81 2.59
C GLU A 355 -30.03 16.29 3.73
N GLY A 356 -29.47 16.23 4.94
CA GLY A 356 -30.13 15.76 6.14
C GLY A 356 -29.84 14.30 6.47
N LYS A 357 -30.76 13.67 7.19
CA LYS A 357 -30.63 12.26 7.59
C LYS A 357 -31.41 11.37 6.63
N PRO A 358 -30.94 10.12 6.38
CA PRO A 358 -31.72 9.16 5.65
C PRO A 358 -33.06 8.92 6.37
N PRO A 359 -34.19 8.83 5.63
CA PRO A 359 -35.45 8.32 6.17
C PRO A 359 -35.26 6.94 6.82
N ALA A 360 -36.10 6.59 7.79
CA ALA A 360 -35.94 5.36 8.56
C ALA A 360 -35.96 4.09 7.67
N GLU A 361 -36.76 4.11 6.61
CA GLU A 361 -36.88 3.06 5.60
C GLU A 361 -35.66 2.92 4.68
N LYS A 362 -34.86 3.98 4.54
CA LYS A 362 -33.62 4.01 3.74
C LYS A 362 -32.36 3.92 4.60
N ALA A 363 -32.50 3.82 5.93
CA ALA A 363 -31.37 3.83 6.86
C ALA A 363 -30.36 2.70 6.60
N ASP A 364 -30.84 1.54 6.12
CA ASP A 364 -30.04 0.37 5.74
C ASP A 364 -29.68 0.32 4.24
N HIS A 365 -29.97 1.38 3.48
CA HIS A 365 -29.81 1.47 2.03
C HIS A 365 -29.09 2.77 1.67
N VAL A 366 -27.82 2.86 2.08
CA VAL A 366 -26.99 4.07 1.94
C VAL A 366 -25.67 3.71 1.27
N TRP A 367 -25.28 4.48 0.25
CA TRP A 367 -24.07 4.29 -0.56
C TRP A 367 -23.04 5.43 -0.43
N GLY A 368 -23.27 6.31 0.54
CA GLY A 368 -22.32 7.32 0.97
C GLY A 368 -22.92 8.21 2.03
N VAL A 369 -22.08 8.75 2.90
CA VAL A 369 -22.48 9.64 3.99
C VAL A 369 -21.44 10.71 4.19
N GLY A 370 -21.87 11.86 4.69
CA GLY A 370 -20.93 12.92 4.99
C GLY A 370 -21.54 14.04 5.81
N PHE A 371 -20.70 15.04 5.98
CA PHE A 371 -21.05 16.28 6.66
C PHE A 371 -20.59 17.47 5.84
N PHE A 372 -21.26 18.60 6.04
CA PHE A 372 -20.83 19.87 5.50
C PHE A 372 -21.13 21.01 6.46
N HIS A 373 -20.43 22.13 6.28
CA HIS A 373 -20.74 23.39 6.94
C HIS A 373 -21.49 24.32 6.00
N ARG A 374 -22.65 24.86 6.38
CA ARG A 374 -23.52 25.66 5.49
C ARG A 374 -22.87 26.93 4.97
N GLU A 375 -22.06 27.61 5.80
CA GLU A 375 -21.42 28.87 5.43
C GLU A 375 -20.09 28.65 4.67
N SER A 376 -19.10 28.02 5.29
CA SER A 376 -17.79 27.78 4.66
C SER A 376 -17.82 26.76 3.53
N ARG A 377 -18.87 25.94 3.45
CA ARG A 377 -19.01 24.82 2.50
C ARG A 377 -17.96 23.73 2.66
N ASP A 378 -17.16 23.73 3.72
CA ASP A 378 -16.25 22.60 3.99
C ASP A 378 -17.04 21.32 4.17
N SER A 379 -16.54 20.23 3.60
CA SER A 379 -17.21 18.94 3.70
C SER A 379 -16.24 17.79 3.82
N MET A 380 -16.75 16.69 4.37
CA MET A 380 -16.14 15.38 4.28
C MET A 380 -17.22 14.39 3.90
N PHE A 381 -16.96 13.57 2.88
CA PHE A 381 -17.93 12.62 2.35
C PHE A 381 -17.27 11.26 2.09
N ALA A 382 -17.85 10.21 2.65
CA ALA A 382 -17.47 8.82 2.39
C ALA A 382 -18.33 8.27 1.24
N VAL A 383 -17.68 7.76 0.20
CA VAL A 383 -18.29 7.06 -0.93
C VAL A 383 -18.07 5.57 -0.76
N TYR A 384 -19.14 4.80 -0.80
CA TYR A 384 -19.11 3.35 -0.63
C TYR A 384 -18.93 2.66 -1.98
N LEU A 385 -17.86 1.88 -2.11
CA LEU A 385 -17.43 1.29 -3.40
C LEU A 385 -17.67 -0.22 -3.46
N ASP A 386 -17.08 -1.00 -2.56
CA ASP A 386 -17.27 -2.46 -2.51
C ASP A 386 -17.49 -2.91 -1.06
N HIS A 387 -18.55 -3.65 -0.82
CA HIS A 387 -18.87 -4.19 0.50
C HIS A 387 -19.51 -5.55 0.35
N ARG A 388 -18.86 -6.58 0.89
CA ARG A 388 -19.30 -7.97 0.71
C ARG A 388 -19.12 -8.76 2.00
N LEU A 389 -20.02 -9.72 2.17
CA LEU A 389 -19.83 -10.84 3.07
C LEU A 389 -19.59 -12.06 2.19
N GLU A 390 -18.43 -12.69 2.35
CA GLU A 390 -18.03 -13.93 1.69
C GLU A 390 -17.86 -15.04 2.73
N GLY A 391 -17.86 -16.29 2.28
CA GLY A 391 -17.66 -17.47 3.13
C GLY A 391 -18.96 -18.18 3.51
N PRO A 392 -18.90 -19.13 4.47
CA PRO A 392 -20.00 -20.03 4.79
C PRO A 392 -21.35 -19.34 5.04
N SER A 393 -21.37 -18.23 5.79
CA SER A 393 -22.61 -17.50 6.09
C SER A 393 -23.21 -16.78 4.88
N ALA A 394 -22.41 -16.51 3.84
CA ALA A 394 -22.88 -15.88 2.60
C ALA A 394 -23.54 -16.89 1.65
N GLU A 395 -23.00 -18.11 1.60
CA GLU A 395 -23.46 -19.19 0.72
C GLU A 395 -24.70 -19.90 1.28
N GLU A 396 -24.74 -20.10 2.59
CA GLU A 396 -25.87 -20.73 3.28
C GLU A 396 -26.93 -19.68 3.62
N SER A 397 -27.68 -19.23 2.62
CA SER A 397 -28.85 -18.37 2.83
C SER A 397 -29.86 -19.04 3.77
N GLY A 398 -29.74 -18.82 5.07
CA GLY A 398 -30.60 -19.41 6.09
C GLY A 398 -29.92 -20.29 7.15
N HIS A 399 -28.58 -20.33 7.28
CA HIS A 399 -27.99 -20.98 8.45
C HIS A 399 -28.40 -20.24 9.73
N THR A 400 -29.17 -20.92 10.58
CA THR A 400 -29.47 -20.44 11.92
C THR A 400 -28.30 -20.84 12.80
N GLY A 401 -27.51 -19.87 13.25
CA GLY A 401 -26.57 -20.09 14.35
C GLY A 401 -27.28 -20.63 15.60
N PRO A 402 -26.55 -20.82 16.71
CA PRO A 402 -27.13 -21.26 17.98
C PRO A 402 -28.36 -20.43 18.38
N ASP A 403 -29.27 -21.03 19.15
CA ASP A 403 -30.47 -20.35 19.64
C ASP A 403 -30.15 -18.97 20.24
N GLY A 404 -30.90 -17.95 19.82
CA GLY A 404 -30.70 -16.56 20.26
C GLY A 404 -29.70 -15.75 19.43
N THR A 405 -29.19 -16.31 18.33
CA THR A 405 -28.39 -15.59 17.34
C THR A 405 -29.20 -15.22 16.09
N THR A 406 -28.68 -14.29 15.30
CA THR A 406 -29.20 -13.95 13.97
C THR A 406 -28.21 -14.37 12.89
N PRO A 407 -28.66 -14.67 11.66
CA PRO A 407 -27.74 -14.92 10.55
C PRO A 407 -26.86 -13.69 10.29
N SER A 408 -25.58 -13.90 10.02
CA SER A 408 -24.70 -12.81 9.57
C SER A 408 -25.21 -12.26 8.25
N ARG A 409 -25.47 -10.96 8.23
CA ARG A 409 -25.90 -10.22 7.03
C ARG A 409 -25.16 -8.90 7.02
N LEU A 410 -24.74 -8.48 5.84
CA LEU A 410 -24.14 -7.18 5.66
C LEU A 410 -25.21 -6.11 5.85
N TYR A 411 -24.99 -5.22 6.81
CA TYR A 411 -25.83 -4.04 7.01
C TYR A 411 -25.15 -2.80 6.41
N GLN A 412 -25.95 -1.94 5.78
CA GLN A 412 -25.52 -0.58 5.40
C GLN A 412 -26.15 0.49 6.29
N ASN A 413 -26.63 0.09 7.50
CA ASN A 413 -27.22 1.01 8.47
C ASN A 413 -26.24 2.13 8.79
N THR A 414 -26.66 3.38 8.73
CA THR A 414 -25.82 4.48 9.24
C THR A 414 -26.52 5.28 10.32
N GLY A 415 -25.94 5.29 11.52
CA GLY A 415 -26.25 6.28 12.54
C GLY A 415 -25.51 7.57 12.20
N LEU A 416 -26.20 8.61 11.73
CA LEU A 416 -25.63 9.89 11.28
C LEU A 416 -26.13 11.06 12.14
N THR A 417 -25.22 11.87 12.70
CA THR A 417 -25.60 13.07 13.47
C THR A 417 -24.50 14.14 13.51
N VAL A 418 -24.90 15.40 13.37
CA VAL A 418 -24.03 16.57 13.65
C VAL A 418 -24.13 17.05 15.11
N ASP A 419 -25.13 16.55 15.85
CA ASP A 419 -25.44 16.97 17.21
C ASP A 419 -25.07 15.90 18.26
N HIS A 420 -23.94 15.21 18.09
CA HIS A 420 -23.52 14.19 19.07
C HIS A 420 -23.26 14.84 20.43
N ALA A 421 -23.93 14.33 21.46
CA ALA A 421 -23.90 14.84 22.84
C ALA A 421 -23.80 13.70 23.85
N LYS A 422 -23.05 13.91 24.93
CA LYS A 422 -23.11 13.02 26.10
C LYS A 422 -24.38 13.31 26.89
N THR A 423 -24.87 12.32 27.62
CA THR A 423 -26.05 12.48 28.48
C THR A 423 -25.86 13.65 29.46
N GLY A 424 -26.71 14.68 29.34
CA GLY A 424 -26.65 15.88 30.19
C GLY A 424 -25.69 16.98 29.72
N GLU A 425 -25.00 16.79 28.59
CA GLU A 425 -24.14 17.80 27.96
C GLU A 425 -24.76 18.30 26.64
N GLY A 426 -24.27 19.44 26.14
CA GLY A 426 -24.65 19.94 24.82
C GLY A 426 -23.96 19.19 23.67
N PRO A 427 -24.41 19.38 22.42
CA PRO A 427 -23.73 18.88 21.23
C PRO A 427 -22.27 19.34 21.15
N HIS A 428 -21.35 18.42 20.88
CA HIS A 428 -19.91 18.71 20.83
C HIS A 428 -19.17 18.04 19.67
N ALA A 429 -19.82 17.15 18.91
CA ALA A 429 -19.20 16.45 17.79
C ALA A 429 -20.19 16.09 16.68
N ALA A 430 -19.68 15.90 15.47
CA ALA A 430 -20.36 15.20 14.40
C ALA A 430 -19.86 13.75 14.34
N VAL A 431 -20.78 12.79 14.22
CA VAL A 431 -20.49 11.36 14.27
C VAL A 431 -21.32 10.61 13.23
N TRP A 432 -20.67 9.73 12.47
CA TRP A 432 -21.38 8.65 11.81
C TRP A 432 -20.82 7.29 12.21
N CYS A 433 -21.69 6.28 12.22
CA CYS A 433 -21.34 4.92 12.61
C CYS A 433 -22.12 3.92 11.75
N ARG A 434 -21.39 3.04 11.08
CA ARG A 434 -21.94 1.99 10.22
C ARG A 434 -21.49 0.61 10.71
N PRO A 435 -22.36 -0.14 11.39
CA PRO A 435 -22.10 -1.54 11.68
C PRO A 435 -22.26 -2.38 10.41
N MET A 436 -21.27 -3.22 10.13
CA MET A 436 -21.36 -4.23 9.06
C MET A 436 -22.13 -5.46 9.52
N LEU A 437 -21.99 -5.84 10.80
CA LEU A 437 -22.77 -6.86 11.48
C LEU A 437 -23.39 -6.27 12.75
N ARG A 438 -24.59 -6.72 13.11
CA ARG A 438 -25.30 -6.32 14.34
C ARG A 438 -26.28 -7.39 14.82
N ASP A 439 -26.98 -7.11 15.92
CA ASP A 439 -28.13 -7.87 16.41
C ASP A 439 -27.84 -9.34 16.72
N ASN A 440 -26.72 -9.60 17.41
CA ASN A 440 -26.27 -10.96 17.77
C ASN A 440 -25.99 -11.84 16.54
N ALA A 441 -25.35 -11.28 15.52
CA ALA A 441 -24.97 -11.99 14.32
C ALA A 441 -24.03 -13.16 14.63
N TRP A 442 -24.38 -14.35 14.14
CA TRP A 442 -23.54 -15.54 14.18
C TRP A 442 -22.59 -15.56 13.00
N VAL A 443 -21.30 -15.52 13.28
CA VAL A 443 -20.22 -15.52 12.29
C VAL A 443 -19.51 -16.86 12.35
N GLN A 444 -19.28 -17.47 11.19
CA GLN A 444 -18.62 -18.76 11.04
C GLN A 444 -17.15 -18.60 10.66
N THR A 445 -16.34 -19.59 11.02
CA THR A 445 -14.93 -19.67 10.62
C THR A 445 -14.82 -19.61 9.09
N GLY A 446 -13.97 -18.72 8.58
CA GLY A 446 -13.81 -18.49 7.14
C GLY A 446 -14.76 -17.45 6.55
N ASP A 447 -15.71 -16.91 7.32
CA ASP A 447 -16.45 -15.72 6.89
C ASP A 447 -15.50 -14.53 6.75
N ARG A 448 -15.65 -13.78 5.65
CA ARG A 448 -14.84 -12.61 5.34
C ARG A 448 -15.75 -11.43 5.02
N LEU A 449 -15.59 -10.35 5.79
CA LEU A 449 -16.20 -9.06 5.51
C LEU A 449 -15.20 -8.22 4.74
N LEU A 450 -15.55 -7.79 3.53
CA LEU A 450 -14.74 -6.87 2.73
C LEU A 450 -15.37 -5.48 2.70
N GLN A 451 -14.53 -4.45 2.75
CA GLN A 451 -14.90 -3.05 2.57
C GLN A 451 -13.87 -2.33 1.69
N ARG A 452 -14.38 -1.46 0.82
CA ARG A 452 -13.62 -0.44 0.10
C ARG A 452 -14.43 0.85 0.06
N ASN A 453 -13.84 1.91 0.61
CA ASN A 453 -14.43 3.25 0.67
C ASN A 453 -13.44 4.30 0.15
N ALA A 454 -13.97 5.36 -0.47
CA ALA A 454 -13.22 6.58 -0.73
C ALA A 454 -13.72 7.70 0.20
N TYR A 455 -12.80 8.39 0.86
CA TYR A 455 -13.12 9.51 1.75
C TYR A 455 -12.65 10.80 1.10
N LEU A 456 -13.62 11.57 0.60
CA LEU A 456 -13.42 12.86 -0.05
C LEU A 456 -13.31 13.95 1.00
N LEU A 457 -12.25 14.76 0.91
CA LEU A 457 -12.18 16.05 1.57
C LEU A 457 -12.21 17.13 0.48
N ALA A 458 -13.32 17.85 0.37
CA ALA A 458 -13.49 18.92 -0.61
C ALA A 458 -14.61 19.89 -0.17
N PRO A 459 -14.70 21.09 -0.74
CA PRO A 459 -15.88 21.94 -0.58
C PRO A 459 -17.14 21.31 -1.20
N TYR A 460 -18.25 21.29 -0.45
CA TYR A 460 -19.58 20.93 -0.95
C TYR A 460 -20.30 22.19 -1.46
N LEU A 461 -20.23 22.39 -2.78
CA LEU A 461 -20.77 23.58 -3.44
C LEU A 461 -22.31 23.58 -3.43
N GLU A 462 -22.90 24.77 -3.28
CA GLU A 462 -24.35 24.96 -3.32
C GLU A 462 -24.95 24.59 -4.68
N GLU A 463 -24.28 24.99 -5.76
CA GLU A 463 -24.61 24.55 -7.11
C GLU A 463 -23.69 23.39 -7.52
N GLY A 464 -24.30 22.26 -7.92
CA GLY A 464 -23.58 21.11 -8.46
C GLY A 464 -22.90 20.20 -7.44
N GLY A 465 -22.94 20.49 -6.13
CA GLY A 465 -22.33 19.66 -5.09
C GLY A 465 -22.89 18.22 -5.05
N THR A 466 -24.21 18.06 -5.13
CA THR A 466 -24.87 16.74 -5.15
C THR A 466 -24.50 15.95 -6.40
N SER A 467 -24.57 16.57 -7.59
CA SER A 467 -24.18 15.93 -8.85
C SER A 467 -22.69 15.60 -8.91
N GLY A 468 -21.82 16.42 -8.29
CA GLY A 468 -20.38 16.16 -8.23
C GLY A 468 -20.05 14.92 -7.39
N LEU A 469 -20.74 14.75 -6.25
CA LEU A 469 -20.60 13.55 -5.42
C LEU A 469 -21.14 12.29 -6.10
N GLN A 470 -22.27 12.39 -6.81
CA GLN A 470 -22.80 11.30 -7.62
C GLN A 470 -21.79 10.90 -8.72
N GLN A 471 -21.32 11.87 -9.51
CA GLN A 471 -20.35 11.66 -10.57
C GLN A 471 -19.05 11.02 -10.06
N LEU A 472 -18.56 11.47 -8.90
CA LEU A 472 -17.39 10.88 -8.25
C LEU A 472 -17.61 9.38 -7.97
N ARG A 473 -18.76 9.01 -7.39
CA ARG A 473 -19.04 7.59 -7.12
C ARG A 473 -19.12 6.77 -8.40
N GLU A 474 -19.83 7.26 -9.41
CA GLU A 474 -19.93 6.59 -10.71
C GLU A 474 -18.54 6.32 -11.30
N ARG A 475 -17.65 7.32 -11.27
CA ARG A 475 -16.29 7.15 -11.79
C ARG A 475 -15.42 6.21 -10.93
N LEU A 476 -15.58 6.19 -9.61
CA LEU A 476 -14.80 5.30 -8.73
C LEU A 476 -15.26 3.83 -8.81
N LEU A 477 -16.52 3.60 -9.18
CA LEU A 477 -17.05 2.25 -9.45
C LEU A 477 -16.67 1.73 -10.84
N ALA A 478 -16.37 2.62 -11.77
CA ALA A 478 -15.90 2.32 -13.12
C ALA A 478 -14.48 2.90 -13.31
N PRO A 479 -13.44 2.25 -12.75
CA PRO A 479 -12.06 2.64 -12.99
C PRO A 479 -11.73 2.57 -14.49
N VAL A 480 -10.69 3.30 -14.90
CA VAL A 480 -10.23 3.32 -16.30
C VAL A 480 -9.89 1.90 -16.76
N GLU A 481 -10.42 1.49 -17.91
CA GLU A 481 -10.15 0.18 -18.49
C GLU A 481 -8.76 0.16 -19.11
N VAL A 482 -7.90 -0.76 -18.70
CA VAL A 482 -6.53 -0.89 -19.21
C VAL A 482 -6.45 -2.12 -20.10
N ASN A 483 -6.15 -1.90 -21.38
CA ASN A 483 -6.01 -2.97 -22.37
C ASN A 483 -4.61 -2.97 -22.98
N ILE A 484 -4.01 -4.15 -23.12
CA ILE A 484 -2.78 -4.32 -23.89
C ILE A 484 -3.14 -4.31 -25.38
N VAL A 485 -2.46 -3.47 -26.16
CA VAL A 485 -2.73 -3.27 -27.59
C VAL A 485 -1.45 -3.36 -28.41
N SER A 486 -1.57 -3.46 -29.74
CA SER A 486 -0.38 -3.52 -30.60
C SER A 486 0.26 -2.14 -30.79
N VAL A 487 1.55 -2.13 -31.17
CA VAL A 487 2.24 -0.88 -31.55
C VAL A 487 1.56 -0.18 -32.73
N ASP A 488 0.98 -0.92 -33.67
CA ASP A 488 0.29 -0.37 -34.84
C ASP A 488 -0.97 0.40 -34.43
N ASP A 489 -1.73 -0.13 -33.46
CA ASP A 489 -2.91 0.54 -32.91
C ASP A 489 -2.54 1.86 -32.25
N VAL A 490 -1.31 1.96 -31.75
CA VAL A 490 -0.83 3.10 -30.97
C VAL A 490 -0.09 4.14 -31.80
N ALA A 491 0.69 3.72 -32.79
CA ALA A 491 1.52 4.59 -33.63
C ALA A 491 0.79 5.14 -34.86
N THR A 492 -0.45 4.72 -35.13
CA THR A 492 -1.21 5.21 -36.30
C THR A 492 -1.49 6.72 -36.20
N GLY A 493 -0.96 7.50 -37.15
CA GLY A 493 -1.22 8.94 -37.26
C GLY A 493 -0.44 9.81 -36.27
N THR A 494 0.55 9.25 -35.58
CA THR A 494 1.38 9.99 -34.62
C THR A 494 2.54 10.73 -35.30
N THR A 495 3.04 11.76 -34.62
CA THR A 495 4.12 12.64 -35.07
C THR A 495 5.46 12.19 -34.48
N ASP A 496 6.55 12.69 -35.08
CA ASP A 496 7.89 12.51 -34.52
C ASP A 496 7.98 13.10 -33.11
N VAL A 497 8.70 12.38 -32.25
CA VAL A 497 8.93 12.77 -30.86
C VAL A 497 9.89 13.95 -30.75
N ASP A 498 9.64 14.83 -29.79
CA ASP A 498 10.62 15.85 -29.41
C ASP A 498 11.84 15.21 -28.73
N SER A 499 12.94 15.09 -29.49
CA SER A 499 14.20 14.52 -29.01
C SER A 499 14.93 15.36 -27.95
N ALA A 500 14.41 16.54 -27.58
CA ALA A 500 15.04 17.39 -26.57
C ALA A 500 15.10 16.76 -25.17
N GLN A 501 14.21 15.81 -24.86
CA GLN A 501 14.15 15.12 -23.58
C GLN A 501 14.04 13.60 -23.79
N PRO A 502 15.15 12.88 -24.02
CA PRO A 502 15.13 11.43 -24.11
C PRO A 502 14.70 10.78 -22.80
N LEU A 503 14.14 9.57 -22.86
CA LEU A 503 13.75 8.81 -21.67
C LEU A 503 14.97 8.53 -20.76
N ALA A 504 16.13 8.26 -21.36
CA ALA A 504 17.38 8.03 -20.64
C ALA A 504 17.98 9.35 -20.12
N ARG A 505 17.97 9.52 -18.79
CA ARG A 505 18.70 10.60 -18.12
C ARG A 505 20.21 10.37 -18.23
N ILE A 506 21.00 11.40 -17.92
CA ILE A 506 22.45 11.24 -17.75
C ILE A 506 22.70 10.17 -16.67
N GLY A 507 23.51 9.16 -16.99
CA GLY A 507 23.72 7.98 -16.15
C GLY A 507 22.90 6.77 -16.61
N GLU A 508 21.78 6.95 -17.29
CA GLU A 508 20.90 5.85 -17.74
C GLU A 508 21.09 5.49 -19.22
N ARG A 509 21.99 6.18 -19.93
CA ARG A 509 22.18 6.01 -21.37
C ARG A 509 23.05 4.78 -21.66
N PRO A 510 22.95 4.18 -22.87
CA PRO A 510 23.83 3.08 -23.25
C PRO A 510 25.33 3.41 -23.10
N ALA A 511 25.72 4.65 -23.39
CA ALA A 511 27.11 5.10 -23.24
C ALA A 511 27.60 5.13 -21.78
N ASP A 512 26.70 5.24 -20.81
CA ASP A 512 27.02 5.24 -19.37
C ASP A 512 27.13 3.82 -18.81
N TRP A 513 26.52 2.82 -19.47
CA TRP A 513 26.45 1.44 -19.00
C TRP A 513 27.82 0.79 -18.74
N PRO A 514 28.84 0.87 -19.62
CA PRO A 514 30.13 0.23 -19.36
C PRO A 514 30.76 0.68 -18.03
N ARG A 515 30.63 1.97 -17.70
CA ARG A 515 31.11 2.52 -16.44
C ARG A 515 30.26 2.07 -15.26
N LYS A 516 28.93 2.13 -15.38
CA LYS A 516 28.03 1.65 -14.32
C LYS A 516 28.22 0.17 -14.03
N ARG A 517 28.38 -0.65 -15.06
CA ARG A 517 28.72 -2.06 -14.92
C ARG A 517 30.02 -2.24 -14.12
N ALA A 518 31.07 -1.48 -14.42
CA ALA A 518 32.31 -1.54 -13.64
C ALA A 518 32.12 -1.15 -12.17
N LEU A 519 31.23 -0.19 -11.87
CA LEU A 519 30.85 0.14 -10.48
C LEU A 519 30.12 -1.02 -9.81
N TRP A 520 29.12 -1.61 -10.48
CA TRP A 520 28.40 -2.79 -9.99
C TRP A 520 29.35 -3.97 -9.73
N ASP A 521 30.26 -4.25 -10.67
CA ASP A 521 31.28 -5.28 -10.53
C ASP A 521 32.21 -4.98 -9.34
N ALA A 522 32.62 -3.72 -9.15
CA ALA A 522 33.43 -3.32 -8.01
C ALA A 522 32.72 -3.50 -6.66
N MET A 523 31.41 -3.25 -6.59
CA MET A 523 30.63 -3.48 -5.37
C MET A 523 30.51 -4.98 -5.04
N ARG A 524 30.64 -5.87 -6.03
CA ARG A 524 30.69 -7.33 -5.79
C ARG A 524 31.96 -7.78 -5.08
N ASP A 525 33.01 -6.97 -5.08
CA ASP A 525 34.24 -7.25 -4.31
C ASP A 525 34.05 -6.99 -2.82
N VAL A 526 32.98 -6.29 -2.43
CA VAL A 526 32.70 -5.96 -1.03
C VAL A 526 31.87 -7.08 -0.42
N ILE A 527 32.55 -7.96 0.32
CA ILE A 527 31.94 -9.07 1.04
C ILE A 527 31.37 -8.57 2.36
N ASP A 528 30.17 -9.05 2.72
CA ASP A 528 29.61 -8.87 4.05
C ASP A 528 30.39 -9.74 5.05
N ASP A 529 31.01 -9.12 6.06
CA ASP A 529 31.89 -9.81 7.00
C ASP A 529 31.20 -10.96 7.75
N GLN A 530 29.90 -10.83 8.01
CA GLN A 530 29.06 -11.85 8.65
C GLN A 530 28.86 -13.09 7.75
N TYR A 531 29.04 -12.95 6.44
CA TYR A 531 28.91 -14.01 5.44
C TYR A 531 30.22 -14.31 4.71
N SER A 532 31.37 -13.94 5.30
CA SER A 532 32.70 -14.10 4.71
C SER A 532 33.03 -15.53 4.27
N GLU A 533 32.56 -16.55 4.99
CA GLU A 533 32.75 -17.96 4.63
C GLU A 533 32.04 -18.40 3.36
N LYS A 534 30.99 -17.67 2.95
CA LYS A 534 30.20 -17.93 1.73
C LYS A 534 30.54 -16.95 0.61
N GLU A 535 31.48 -16.02 0.87
CA GLU A 535 31.86 -14.95 -0.05
C GLU A 535 30.65 -14.19 -0.61
N ALA A 536 29.64 -13.94 0.23
CA ALA A 536 28.41 -13.23 -0.17
C ALA A 536 28.65 -11.71 -0.17
N ASN A 537 28.46 -11.09 -1.33
CA ASN A 537 28.69 -9.65 -1.53
C ASN A 537 27.41 -8.83 -1.48
N LEU A 538 27.56 -7.50 -1.34
CA LEU A 538 26.44 -6.58 -1.15
C LEU A 538 25.45 -6.55 -2.32
N VAL A 539 25.92 -6.81 -3.55
CA VAL A 539 25.06 -6.83 -4.74
C VAL A 539 24.24 -8.11 -4.78
N ASP A 540 24.88 -9.27 -4.60
CA ASP A 540 24.18 -10.56 -4.64
C ASP A 540 23.20 -10.74 -3.49
N LEU A 541 23.49 -10.11 -2.34
CA LEU A 541 22.60 -10.02 -1.18
C LEU A 541 21.42 -9.06 -1.38
N GLY A 542 21.35 -8.32 -2.50
CA GLY A 542 20.26 -7.39 -2.78
C GLY A 542 20.28 -6.14 -1.88
N TYR A 543 21.44 -5.75 -1.34
CA TYR A 543 21.53 -4.59 -0.45
C TYR A 543 21.63 -3.27 -1.21
N ILE A 544 22.04 -3.28 -2.48
CA ILE A 544 22.20 -2.07 -3.28
C ILE A 544 20.91 -1.77 -4.05
N TYR A 545 20.23 -0.69 -3.67
CA TYR A 545 18.98 -0.26 -4.27
C TYR A 545 19.20 0.65 -5.47
N ASP A 546 20.22 1.51 -5.45
CA ASP A 546 20.49 2.43 -6.55
C ASP A 546 21.96 2.82 -6.68
N VAL A 547 22.38 3.13 -7.90
CA VAL A 547 23.70 3.67 -8.23
C VAL A 547 23.54 4.82 -9.22
N ARG A 548 23.58 6.05 -8.69
CA ARG A 548 23.49 7.26 -9.49
C ARG A 548 24.87 7.81 -9.84
N THR A 549 25.05 8.22 -11.09
CA THR A 549 26.32 8.79 -11.57
C THR A 549 26.11 10.17 -12.18
N ARG A 550 26.85 11.17 -11.69
CA ARG A 550 26.85 12.54 -12.24
C ARG A 550 28.29 13.01 -12.41
N GLY A 551 28.78 13.08 -13.65
CA GLY A 551 30.21 13.31 -13.88
C GLY A 551 31.05 12.26 -13.14
N ASN A 552 31.98 12.68 -12.29
CA ASN A 552 32.82 11.77 -11.49
C ASN A 552 32.24 11.44 -10.09
N ASP A 553 31.04 11.92 -9.79
CA ASP A 553 30.38 11.67 -8.51
C ASP A 553 29.45 10.47 -8.60
N VAL A 554 29.54 9.59 -7.59
CA VAL A 554 28.71 8.39 -7.45
C VAL A 554 27.89 8.48 -6.17
N LYS A 555 26.59 8.26 -6.26
CA LYS A 555 25.71 8.09 -5.11
C LYS A 555 25.17 6.67 -5.10
N VAL A 556 25.33 5.97 -3.98
CA VAL A 556 24.79 4.63 -3.75
C VAL A 556 23.69 4.72 -2.70
N ILE A 557 22.52 4.17 -3.01
CA ILE A 557 21.45 3.94 -2.03
C ILE A 557 21.50 2.46 -1.67
N MET A 558 21.61 2.15 -0.38
CA MET A 558 21.65 0.78 0.11
C MET A 558 20.77 0.56 1.33
N THR A 559 20.45 -0.70 1.60
CA THR A 559 19.63 -1.16 2.73
C THR A 559 20.37 -2.21 3.56
N MET A 560 19.73 -2.68 4.63
CA MET A 560 20.13 -3.83 5.43
C MET A 560 18.90 -4.67 5.81
N PRO A 561 19.05 -5.98 6.08
CA PRO A 561 17.92 -6.83 6.47
C PRO A 561 17.16 -6.34 7.71
N HIS A 562 17.84 -5.69 8.65
CA HIS A 562 17.23 -5.11 9.85
C HIS A 562 18.11 -4.03 10.51
N ARG A 563 17.48 -3.18 11.35
CA ARG A 563 18.12 -2.07 12.08
C ARG A 563 19.15 -2.47 13.13
N GLY A 564 19.21 -3.76 13.47
CA GLY A 564 20.17 -4.31 14.42
C GLY A 564 21.60 -4.47 13.85
N ARG A 565 21.79 -4.30 12.55
CA ARG A 565 23.11 -4.46 11.91
C ARG A 565 23.89 -3.15 11.85
N PRO A 566 25.20 -3.15 12.14
CA PRO A 566 26.01 -1.93 12.07
C PRO A 566 26.18 -1.50 10.60
N MET A 567 25.68 -0.31 10.27
CA MET A 567 25.53 0.13 8.87
C MET A 567 26.81 0.74 8.29
N PHE A 568 27.23 1.88 8.84
CA PHE A 568 28.14 2.77 8.12
C PHE A 568 29.61 2.35 8.21
N GLU A 569 30.09 1.99 9.40
CA GLU A 569 31.50 1.69 9.63
C GLU A 569 31.95 0.39 8.95
N PHE A 570 31.09 -0.63 8.94
CA PHE A 570 31.47 -1.98 8.49
C PHE A 570 31.22 -2.23 7.01
N LEU A 571 30.16 -1.67 6.42
CA LEU A 571 29.81 -1.91 5.02
C LEU A 571 29.88 -0.63 4.19
N GLY A 572 29.34 0.48 4.69
CA GLY A 572 29.33 1.76 3.97
C GLY A 572 30.73 2.30 3.67
N LYS A 573 31.65 2.28 4.65
CA LYS A 573 33.04 2.75 4.46
C LYS A 573 33.84 1.87 3.50
N PRO A 574 33.87 0.52 3.63
CA PRO A 574 34.55 -0.32 2.65
C PRO A 574 33.98 -0.18 1.23
N LEU A 575 32.65 -0.10 1.10
CA LEU A 575 31.98 0.15 -0.17
C LEU A 575 32.44 1.46 -0.80
N ARG A 576 32.41 2.54 -0.02
CA ARG A 576 32.89 3.85 -0.45
C ARG A 576 34.36 3.78 -0.91
N ALA A 577 35.23 3.22 -0.08
CA ALA A 577 36.66 3.13 -0.38
C ALA A 577 36.95 2.29 -1.64
N ARG A 578 36.17 1.21 -1.87
CA ARG A 578 36.30 0.36 -3.06
C ARG A 578 35.90 1.10 -4.33
N LEU A 579 34.83 1.89 -4.27
CA LEU A 579 34.34 2.70 -5.40
C LEU A 579 35.26 3.88 -5.70
N GLU A 580 35.85 4.52 -4.69
CA GLU A 580 36.84 5.61 -4.86
C GLU A 580 38.15 5.14 -5.53
N GLN A 581 38.40 3.83 -5.63
CA GLN A 581 39.53 3.27 -6.39
C GLN A 581 39.25 3.11 -7.89
N GLN A 582 37.99 3.26 -8.33
CA GLN A 582 37.65 3.16 -9.74
C GLN A 582 38.17 4.36 -10.51
N ALA A 583 38.61 4.13 -11.75
CA ALA A 583 38.95 5.22 -12.66
C ALA A 583 37.73 6.14 -12.82
N ASP A 584 37.99 7.45 -12.92
CA ASP A 584 36.96 8.47 -13.12
C ASP A 584 35.90 8.55 -12.00
N VAL A 585 36.24 8.13 -10.77
CA VAL A 585 35.46 8.41 -9.56
C VAL A 585 36.22 9.42 -8.69
N SER A 586 35.57 10.54 -8.36
CA SER A 586 36.14 11.62 -7.54
C SER A 586 35.50 11.73 -6.16
N SER A 587 34.21 11.39 -6.06
CA SER A 587 33.47 11.41 -4.80
C SER A 587 32.44 10.30 -4.76
N VAL A 588 32.25 9.71 -3.58
CA VAL A 588 31.25 8.66 -3.35
C VAL A 588 30.43 8.99 -2.11
N VAL A 589 29.11 9.03 -2.28
CA VAL A 589 28.13 9.19 -1.20
C VAL A 589 27.36 7.88 -1.04
N VAL A 590 27.34 7.33 0.16
CA VAL A 590 26.55 6.14 0.51
C VAL A 590 25.42 6.57 1.43
N GLU A 591 24.17 6.34 1.01
CA GLU A 591 22.96 6.64 1.75
C GLU A 591 22.25 5.35 2.15
N PHE A 592 21.83 5.26 3.41
CA PHE A 592 21.08 4.13 3.94
C PHE A 592 19.58 4.43 3.94
N THR A 593 18.79 3.49 3.44
CA THR A 593 17.32 3.53 3.53
C THR A 593 16.79 2.26 4.22
N TRP A 594 15.59 2.37 4.77
CA TRP A 594 14.81 1.25 5.32
C TRP A 594 13.53 0.99 4.54
N GLU A 595 13.27 1.82 3.53
CA GLU A 595 12.06 1.79 2.72
C GLU A 595 12.45 1.83 1.23
N PRO A 596 12.01 0.85 0.41
CA PRO A 596 11.31 -0.37 0.82
C PRO A 596 12.14 -1.24 1.79
N ALA A 597 11.48 -2.09 2.57
CA ALA A 597 12.18 -3.02 3.44
C ALA A 597 12.90 -4.10 2.60
N TRP A 598 14.05 -4.56 3.08
CA TRP A 598 14.75 -5.67 2.43
C TRP A 598 13.96 -6.97 2.60
N THR A 599 13.86 -7.76 1.52
CA THR A 599 13.26 -9.11 1.56
C THR A 599 14.13 -10.07 0.74
N PRO A 600 14.00 -11.40 0.95
CA PRO A 600 14.69 -12.41 0.15
C PRO A 600 14.38 -12.35 -1.36
N ASN A 601 13.33 -11.62 -1.79
CA ASN A 601 13.04 -11.40 -3.21
C ASN A 601 14.15 -10.64 -3.92
N LEU A 602 14.93 -9.83 -3.19
CA LEU A 602 16.00 -9.01 -3.74
C LEU A 602 17.32 -9.78 -3.93
N LEU A 603 17.40 -11.03 -3.47
CA LEU A 603 18.56 -11.88 -3.70
C LEU A 603 18.68 -12.25 -5.19
N SER A 604 19.88 -12.04 -5.72
CA SER A 604 20.30 -12.63 -7.01
C SER A 604 20.32 -14.16 -6.94
N ASP A 605 20.43 -14.83 -8.09
CA ASP A 605 20.60 -16.29 -8.14
C ASP A 605 21.84 -16.77 -7.37
N VAL A 606 22.96 -16.07 -7.54
CA VAL A 606 24.20 -16.36 -6.80
C VAL A 606 24.02 -16.13 -5.31
N GLY A 607 23.27 -15.08 -4.93
CA GLY A 607 22.93 -14.78 -3.54
C GLY A 607 22.09 -15.89 -2.91
N ARG A 608 21.04 -16.33 -3.60
CA ARG A 608 20.18 -17.45 -3.17
C ARG A 608 20.96 -18.73 -2.99
N GLU A 609 21.78 -19.10 -3.98
CA GLU A 609 22.65 -20.29 -3.90
C GLU A 609 23.57 -20.22 -2.67
N LYS A 610 24.22 -19.07 -2.43
CA LYS A 610 25.09 -18.86 -1.26
C LYS A 610 24.34 -18.93 0.07
N MET A 611 23.07 -18.53 0.09
CA MET A 611 22.17 -18.60 1.24
C MET A 611 21.43 -19.94 1.34
N GLY A 612 21.60 -20.86 0.38
CA GLY A 612 20.95 -22.17 0.38
C GLY A 612 19.44 -22.11 0.08
N LEU A 613 19.00 -21.15 -0.73
CA LEU A 613 17.62 -20.94 -1.18
C LEU A 613 17.37 -21.45 -2.61
#